data_AF-A0A0R0K4Z2-F1
#
_entry.id   AF-A0A0R0K4Z2-F1
#
_cell.length_a   1.000
_cell.length_b   1.000
_cell.length_c   1.000
_cell.angle_alpha   90.00
_cell.angle_beta   90.00
_cell.angle_gamma   90.00
#
_symmetry.space_group_name_H-M   'P 1'
#
loop_
_entity.id
_entity.type
_entity.pdbx_description
1 polymer ?
#
loop_
_entity_poly.entity_id
_entity_poly.type
_entity_poly.pdbx_seq_one_letter_code
_entity_poly.pdbx_strand_id
1 'polypeptide(L)'
;AAKGNQNTNRNTKPNSVICADCDGNDNCLLILRAVLCSQCKGSGVNSVDIFNGQFKAGDTCWLCGGRKEMLCGNCNGTGFVGGFLSTYDQ
;
A
#
# COMPACT_ATOMS: atom_id res chain seq x y z
N ALA A 1 11.25 25.08 -26.03
CA ALA A 1 11.96 24.29 -25.02
C ALA A 1 10.98 23.30 -24.38
N ALA A 2 11.13 22.00 -24.64
CA ALA A 2 10.15 20.98 -24.26
C ALA A 2 10.44 20.38 -22.87
N LYS A 3 9.56 20.73 -21.92
CA LYS A 3 8.97 19.96 -20.81
C LYS A 3 9.87 19.07 -19.91
N GLY A 4 10.20 19.62 -18.74
CA GLY A 4 9.78 19.08 -17.44
C GLY A 4 10.24 17.67 -17.04
N ASN A 5 11.47 17.57 -16.53
CA ASN A 5 11.96 16.39 -15.81
C ASN A 5 11.33 16.35 -14.40
N GLN A 6 10.16 15.73 -14.23
CA GLN A 6 9.56 15.44 -12.92
C GLN A 6 10.30 14.28 -12.22
N ASN A 7 11.59 14.46 -11.98
CA ASN A 7 12.46 13.52 -11.27
C ASN A 7 12.22 13.57 -9.76
N THR A 8 10.97 13.41 -9.34
CA THR A 8 10.58 13.30 -7.95
C THR A 8 9.82 11.99 -7.77
N ASN A 9 10.60 10.91 -7.65
CA ASN A 9 10.35 9.82 -6.71
C ASN A 9 8.91 9.25 -6.70
N ARG A 10 8.39 8.88 -7.86
CA ARG A 10 7.16 8.09 -7.94
C ARG A 10 7.56 6.63 -8.08
N ASN A 11 7.38 5.83 -7.01
CA ASN A 11 7.73 4.41 -6.89
C ASN A 11 7.16 3.57 -8.04
N THR A 12 7.80 3.68 -9.19
CA THR A 12 7.50 2.97 -10.43
C THR A 12 8.68 2.08 -10.74
N LYS A 13 8.42 0.92 -11.32
CA LYS A 13 9.51 0.08 -11.82
C LYS A 13 10.26 0.80 -12.95
N PRO A 14 11.58 0.58 -13.10
CA PRO A 14 12.33 1.13 -14.22
C PRO A 14 11.66 0.80 -15.56
N ASN A 15 11.47 1.81 -16.42
CA ASN A 15 10.80 1.69 -17.72
C ASN A 15 9.35 1.17 -17.65
N SER A 16 8.62 1.44 -16.56
CA SER A 16 7.26 0.96 -16.35
C SER A 16 6.39 1.98 -15.61
N VAL A 17 5.07 1.88 -15.79
CA VAL A 17 4.08 2.62 -14.97
C VAL A 17 3.66 1.82 -13.74
N ILE A 18 4.09 0.57 -13.63
CA ILE A 18 3.74 -0.34 -12.55
C ILE A 18 4.32 0.16 -11.23
N CYS A 19 3.48 0.17 -10.19
CA CYS A 19 3.91 0.56 -8.85
C CYS A 19 4.93 -0.46 -8.32
N ALA A 20 6.12 0.03 -7.96
CA ALA A 20 7.23 -0.81 -7.51
C ALA A 20 6.96 -1.50 -6.17
N ASP A 21 6.07 -0.95 -5.34
CA ASP A 21 5.83 -1.45 -3.98
C ASP A 21 4.87 -2.62 -3.91
N CYS A 22 3.93 -2.70 -4.86
CA CYS A 22 3.02 -3.83 -5.00
C CYS A 22 3.33 -4.70 -6.22
N ASP A 23 4.38 -4.34 -6.97
CA ASP A 23 4.74 -4.96 -8.25
C ASP A 23 3.61 -4.99 -9.29
N GLY A 24 2.64 -4.09 -9.16
CA GLY A 24 1.41 -4.15 -9.95
C GLY A 24 0.71 -5.51 -9.86
N ASN A 25 0.92 -6.24 -8.75
CA ASN A 25 0.23 -7.51 -8.50
C ASN A 25 -1.27 -7.31 -8.78
N ASP A 26 -1.88 -8.37 -9.29
CA ASP A 26 -3.31 -8.53 -9.51
C ASP A 26 -4.16 -8.08 -8.31
N ASN A 27 -3.61 -8.12 -7.10
CA ASN A 27 -4.24 -7.61 -5.90
C ASN A 27 -4.20 -6.08 -5.72
N CYS A 28 -3.37 -5.27 -6.41
CA CYS A 28 -3.58 -3.81 -6.51
C CYS A 28 -4.51 -3.46 -7.69
N LEU A 29 -5.01 -4.44 -8.46
CA LEU A 29 -6.04 -4.20 -9.47
C LEU A 29 -7.42 -4.43 -8.82
N LEU A 30 -8.21 -3.36 -8.71
CA LEU A 30 -9.59 -3.33 -8.14
C LEU A 30 -9.69 -3.37 -6.60
N ILE A 31 -9.12 -2.39 -5.87
CA ILE A 31 -9.34 -2.18 -4.42
C ILE A 31 -9.14 -3.47 -3.58
N LEU A 32 -8.39 -4.42 -4.10
CA LEU A 32 -7.92 -5.56 -3.36
C LEU A 32 -6.64 -5.15 -2.63
N ARG A 33 -6.36 -5.84 -1.53
CA ARG A 33 -5.35 -5.39 -0.57
C ARG A 33 -3.98 -5.82 -1.08
N ALA A 34 -3.27 -4.86 -1.66
CA ALA A 34 -2.07 -5.09 -2.43
C ALA A 34 -0.84 -5.56 -1.64
N VAL A 35 -0.71 -5.19 -0.36
CA VAL A 35 0.52 -5.40 0.41
C VAL A 35 0.26 -6.11 1.73
N LEU A 36 1.19 -6.97 2.14
CA LEU A 36 1.12 -7.63 3.45
C LEU A 36 1.03 -6.58 4.56
N CYS A 37 0.14 -6.78 5.53
CA CYS A 37 0.03 -5.89 6.68
C CYS A 37 1.38 -5.80 7.41
N SER A 38 1.97 -4.61 7.47
CA SER A 38 3.24 -4.38 8.16
C SER A 38 3.20 -4.71 9.65
N GLN A 39 2.04 -4.51 10.30
CA GLN A 39 1.87 -4.71 11.74
C GLN A 39 1.74 -6.19 12.13
N CYS A 40 0.78 -6.93 11.55
CA CYS A 40 0.58 -8.34 11.88
C CYS A 40 1.39 -9.31 10.99
N LYS A 41 2.09 -8.81 9.96
CA LYS A 41 2.89 -9.60 9.01
C LYS A 41 2.12 -10.80 8.43
N GLY A 42 0.81 -10.64 8.21
CA GLY A 42 -0.07 -11.68 7.70
C GLY A 42 -0.72 -12.60 8.74
N SER A 43 -0.42 -12.46 10.03
CA SER A 43 -1.07 -13.27 11.07
C SER A 43 -2.55 -12.93 11.26
N GLY A 44 -2.92 -11.67 11.01
CA GLY A 44 -4.27 -11.14 11.26
C GLY A 44 -4.51 -10.73 12.71
N VAL A 45 -3.55 -10.93 13.62
CA VAL A 45 -3.65 -10.59 15.05
C VAL A 45 -2.47 -9.75 15.52
N ASN A 46 -2.65 -8.98 16.59
CA ASN A 46 -1.55 -8.21 17.18
C ASN A 46 -0.57 -9.15 17.89
N SER A 47 0.73 -9.02 17.62
CA SER A 47 1.76 -9.83 18.29
C SER A 47 2.11 -9.33 19.69
N VAL A 48 1.82 -8.06 19.99
CA VAL A 48 2.07 -7.38 21.26
C VAL A 48 0.93 -6.41 21.55
N ASP A 49 0.84 -5.93 22.79
CA ASP A 49 -0.05 -4.84 23.15
C ASP A 49 0.40 -3.53 22.45
N ILE A 50 -0.54 -2.84 21.78
CA ILE A 50 -0.31 -1.60 21.04
C ILE A 50 -1.09 -0.45 21.70
N PHE A 51 -0.55 0.77 21.63
CA PHE A 51 -1.14 2.00 22.19
C PHE A 51 -1.54 1.84 23.66
N ASN A 52 -0.55 1.52 24.51
CA ASN A 52 -0.75 1.33 25.96
C ASN A 52 -1.81 0.26 26.31
N GLY A 53 -1.90 -0.80 25.50
CA GLY A 53 -2.82 -1.91 25.73
C GLY A 53 -4.26 -1.64 25.29
N GLN A 54 -4.49 -0.58 24.49
CA GLN A 54 -5.76 -0.33 23.81
C GLN A 54 -6.09 -1.44 22.81
N PHE A 55 -5.07 -1.97 22.12
CA PHE A 55 -5.19 -3.17 21.29
C PHE A 55 -4.30 -4.25 21.88
N LYS A 56 -4.86 -5.37 22.33
CA LYS A 56 -4.10 -6.39 23.05
C LYS A 56 -3.44 -7.37 22.11
N ALA A 57 -2.36 -8.00 22.58
CA ALA A 57 -1.78 -9.15 21.93
C ALA A 57 -2.83 -10.26 21.79
N GLY A 58 -2.89 -10.90 20.61
CA GLY A 58 -3.88 -11.92 20.28
C GLY A 58 -5.21 -11.38 19.72
N ASP A 59 -5.54 -10.11 19.96
CA ASP A 59 -6.72 -9.50 19.35
C ASP A 59 -6.54 -9.31 17.84
N THR A 60 -7.66 -9.09 17.15
CA THR A 60 -7.68 -8.73 15.73
C THR A 60 -6.74 -7.55 15.48
N CYS A 61 -5.92 -7.66 14.43
CA CYS A 61 -4.91 -6.66 14.13
C CYS A 61 -5.53 -5.27 13.98
N TRP A 62 -5.05 -4.31 14.78
CA TRP A 62 -5.61 -2.95 14.85
C TRP A 62 -5.60 -2.21 13.51
N LEU A 63 -4.63 -2.52 12.65
CA LEU A 63 -4.45 -1.85 11.37
C LEU A 63 -5.28 -2.50 10.25
N CYS A 64 -5.24 -3.84 10.11
CA CYS A 64 -5.93 -4.51 8.98
C CYS A 64 -7.34 -4.97 9.33
N GLY A 65 -7.73 -4.98 10.61
CA GLY A 65 -8.97 -5.60 11.05
C GLY A 65 -9.01 -7.10 10.74
N GLY A 66 -7.88 -7.81 10.84
CA GLY A 66 -7.78 -9.25 10.59
C GLY A 66 -7.65 -9.65 9.12
N ARG A 67 -7.64 -8.68 8.20
CA ARG A 67 -7.60 -8.92 6.75
C ARG A 67 -6.21 -9.27 6.19
N LYS A 68 -5.17 -9.26 7.02
CA LYS A 68 -3.78 -9.69 6.71
C LYS A 68 -3.04 -8.86 5.67
N GLU A 69 -3.76 -8.08 4.89
CA GLU A 69 -3.24 -7.23 3.82
C GLU A 69 -3.75 -5.79 3.98
N MET A 70 -3.12 -4.85 3.28
CA MET A 70 -3.47 -3.44 3.20
C MET A 70 -3.49 -2.96 1.75
N LEU A 71 -4.15 -1.83 1.51
CA LEU A 71 -3.95 -1.09 0.28
C LEU A 71 -2.50 -0.58 0.22
N CYS A 72 -1.89 -0.68 -0.96
CA CYS A 72 -0.60 -0.05 -1.20
C CYS A 72 -0.80 1.47 -1.23
N GLY A 73 -0.12 2.19 -0.33
CA GLY A 73 -0.25 3.65 -0.22
C GLY A 73 0.30 4.42 -1.42
N ASN A 74 1.10 3.78 -2.28
CA ASN A 74 1.69 4.44 -3.45
C ASN A 74 0.85 4.29 -4.72
N CYS A 75 0.13 3.18 -4.90
CA CYS A 75 -0.88 3.03 -5.96
C CYS A 75 -2.31 3.32 -5.50
N ASN A 76 -2.57 3.50 -4.20
CA ASN A 76 -3.92 3.57 -3.61
C ASN A 76 -4.87 2.44 -4.08
N GLY A 77 -4.34 1.25 -4.37
CA GLY A 77 -5.17 0.16 -4.93
C GLY A 77 -5.37 0.21 -6.45
N THR A 78 -4.50 0.90 -7.20
CA THR A 78 -4.56 1.03 -8.68
C THR A 78 -3.59 0.12 -9.44
N GLY A 79 -2.49 -0.32 -8.82
CA GLY A 79 -1.44 -1.15 -9.42
C GLY A 79 -0.44 -0.43 -10.31
N PHE A 80 -0.75 0.79 -10.74
CA PHE A 80 0.15 1.66 -11.50
C PHE A 80 0.15 3.08 -10.96
N VAL A 81 1.15 3.86 -11.34
CA VAL A 81 1.32 5.27 -10.97
C VAL A 81 1.24 6.12 -12.23
N GLY A 82 0.35 7.12 -12.23
CA GLY A 82 0.10 8.01 -13.38
C GLY A 82 -1.38 8.28 -13.66
N GLY A 83 -2.30 7.53 -13.06
CA GLY A 83 -3.74 7.80 -13.12
C GLY A 83 -4.21 8.69 -11.96
N PHE A 84 -5.43 9.23 -12.05
CA PHE A 84 -6.00 10.16 -11.07
C PHE A 84 -5.96 9.67 -9.61
N LEU A 85 -6.01 8.35 -9.38
CA LEU A 85 -5.91 7.74 -8.04
C LEU A 85 -4.49 7.76 -7.46
N SER A 86 -3.48 8.06 -8.26
CA SER A 86 -2.05 7.94 -7.94
C SER A 86 -1.27 9.23 -8.21
N THR A 87 -1.97 10.31 -8.58
CA THR A 87 -1.38 11.61 -8.94
C THR A 87 -2.26 12.75 -8.41
N TYR A 88 -1.66 13.88 -8.07
CA TYR A 88 -2.41 15.09 -7.74
C TYR A 88 -3.24 15.57 -8.94
N ASP A 89 -4.47 16.00 -8.68
CA ASP A 89 -5.25 16.81 -9.63
C ASP A 89 -4.62 18.20 -9.73
N GLN A 90 -4.80 18.88 -10.88
CA GLN A 90 -4.11 20.14 -11.16
C GLN A 90 -4.84 21.35 -10.58
#